data_AF-A0A4T0WWK6-F1
#
_entry.id   AF-A0A4T0WWK6-F1
#
_cell.length_a   1.000
_cell.length_b   1.000
_cell.length_c   1.000
_cell.angle_alpha   90.00
_cell.angle_beta   90.00
_cell.angle_gamma   90.00
#
_symmetry.space_group_name_H-M   'P 1'
#
loop_
_entity.id
_entity.type
_entity.pdbx_description
1 polymer ?
#
loop_
_entity_poly.entity_id
_entity_poly.type
_entity_poly.pdbx_seq_one_letter_code
_entity_poly.pdbx_strand_id
1 'polypeptide(L)'
;MADSKFQHAPQVSFDEIDYRNSNDLKAAQESLLKEQFVQIEVLKVVRKALENCFRVNGPNGYEDCREIADKYLNLLPDARASGYLGYQRNDPSK
;
A
#
# COMPACT_ATOMS: atom_id res chain seq x y z
N MET A 1 24.78 -3.41 -18.57
CA MET A 1 23.67 -2.72 -17.87
C MET A 1 22.40 -3.45 -18.27
N ALA A 2 21.71 -4.10 -17.34
CA ALA A 2 20.51 -4.85 -17.67
C ALA A 2 19.33 -3.87 -17.80
N ASP A 3 18.86 -3.65 -19.04
CA ASP A 3 17.58 -3.00 -19.32
C ASP A 3 16.43 -3.93 -18.91
N SER A 4 16.27 -4.15 -17.61
CA SER A 4 15.05 -4.77 -17.09
C SER A 4 14.00 -3.67 -16.97
N LYS A 5 13.19 -3.50 -18.00
CA LYS A 5 11.97 -2.68 -17.89
C LYS A 5 11.10 -3.32 -16.81
N PHE A 6 10.93 -2.63 -15.69
CA PHE A 6 10.01 -3.07 -14.65
C PHE A 6 8.60 -3.15 -15.25
N GLN A 7 8.06 -4.37 -15.36
CA GLN A 7 6.68 -4.57 -15.79
C GLN A 7 5.79 -4.48 -14.56
N HIS A 8 4.82 -3.56 -14.59
CA HIS A 8 3.82 -3.49 -13.54
C HIS A 8 2.98 -4.78 -13.55
N ALA A 9 2.69 -5.34 -12.38
CA ALA A 9 1.79 -6.48 -12.30
C ALA A 9 0.39 -6.06 -12.78
N PRO A 10 -0.36 -6.91 -13.49
CA PRO A 10 -1.72 -6.57 -13.88
C PRO A 10 -2.58 -6.34 -12.63
N GLN A 11 -3.26 -5.19 -12.58
CA GLN A 11 -4.24 -4.90 -11.53
C GLN A 11 -5.56 -5.57 -11.93
N VAL A 12 -6.02 -6.51 -11.11
CA VAL A 12 -7.25 -7.29 -11.33
C VAL A 12 -8.20 -7.01 -10.17
N SER A 13 -9.43 -6.56 -10.48
CA SER A 13 -10.48 -6.33 -9.49
C SER A 13 -11.38 -7.55 -9.32
N PHE A 14 -11.97 -7.72 -8.13
CA PHE A 14 -13.01 -8.73 -7.90
C PHE A 14 -14.30 -8.43 -8.68
N ASP A 15 -14.54 -7.18 -9.07
CA ASP A 15 -15.77 -6.75 -9.74
C ASP A 15 -15.81 -7.14 -11.23
N GLU A 16 -14.67 -7.51 -11.80
CA GLU A 16 -14.49 -7.73 -13.25
C GLU A 16 -14.18 -9.19 -13.62
N ILE A 17 -14.14 -10.10 -12.64
CA ILE A 17 -13.74 -11.50 -12.83
C ILE A 17 -14.91 -12.49 -12.85
N ASP A 18 -14.69 -13.65 -13.48
CA ASP A 18 -15.55 -14.82 -13.27
C ASP A 18 -15.08 -15.61 -12.02
N TYR A 19 -15.87 -15.58 -10.96
CA TYR A 19 -15.60 -16.31 -9.72
C TYR A 19 -15.54 -17.83 -9.89
N ARG A 20 -16.08 -18.39 -10.99
CA ARG A 20 -15.98 -19.83 -11.31
C ARG A 20 -14.63 -20.19 -11.91
N ASN A 21 -13.87 -19.22 -12.41
CA ASN A 21 -12.51 -19.41 -12.91
C ASN A 21 -11.51 -19.24 -11.76
N SER A 22 -10.84 -20.34 -11.40
CA SER A 22 -9.86 -20.34 -10.30
C SER A 22 -8.67 -19.42 -10.55
N ASN A 23 -8.27 -19.24 -11.81
CA ASN A 23 -7.13 -18.39 -12.15
C ASN A 23 -7.47 -16.91 -11.97
N ASP A 24 -8.66 -16.50 -12.40
CA ASP A 24 -9.11 -15.11 -12.29
C ASP A 24 -9.32 -14.74 -10.82
N LEU A 25 -9.94 -15.63 -10.04
CA LEU A 25 -10.11 -15.47 -8.61
C LEU A 25 -8.75 -15.32 -7.89
N LYS A 26 -7.79 -16.18 -8.23
CA LYS A 26 -6.45 -16.13 -7.63
C LYS A 26 -5.72 -14.83 -8.01
N ALA A 27 -5.85 -14.38 -9.25
CA ALA A 27 -5.25 -13.14 -9.72
C ALA A 27 -5.81 -11.92 -8.98
N ALA A 28 -7.13 -11.83 -8.78
CA ALA A 28 -7.76 -10.75 -8.01
C ALA A 28 -7.32 -10.74 -6.53
N GLN A 29 -7.26 -11.91 -5.89
CA GLN A 29 -6.76 -12.06 -4.52
C GLN A 29 -5.31 -11.57 -4.37
N GLU A 30 -4.44 -11.98 -5.29
CA GLU A 30 -3.05 -11.54 -5.28
C GLU A 30 -2.89 -10.06 -5.59
N SER A 31 -3.66 -9.54 -6.55
CA SER A 31 -3.65 -8.12 -6.91
C SER A 31 -3.99 -7.26 -5.69
N LEU A 32 -5.13 -7.52 -5.03
CA LEU A 32 -5.54 -6.76 -3.86
C LEU A 32 -4.53 -6.83 -2.72
N LEU A 33 -3.99 -8.03 -2.45
CA LEU A 33 -3.01 -8.21 -1.38
C LEU A 33 -1.68 -7.50 -1.68
N LYS A 34 -1.21 -7.54 -2.93
CA LYS A 34 0.01 -6.83 -3.36
C LYS A 34 -0.15 -5.33 -3.16
N GLU A 35 -1.27 -4.74 -3.54
CA GLU A 35 -1.53 -3.30 -3.34
C GLU A 35 -1.54 -2.91 -1.84
N GLN A 36 -2.11 -3.76 -0.96
CA GLN A 36 -2.02 -3.54 0.50
C GLN A 36 -0.56 -3.53 0.99
N PHE A 37 0.28 -4.44 0.48
CA PHE A 37 1.71 -4.46 0.81
C PHE A 37 2.44 -3.24 0.23
N VAL A 38 2.08 -2.76 -0.97
CA VAL A 38 2.63 -1.52 -1.54
C VAL A 38 2.33 -0.34 -0.62
N GLN A 39 1.10 -0.22 -0.09
CA GLN A 39 0.75 0.84 0.87
C GLN A 39 1.58 0.76 2.16
N ILE A 40 1.84 -0.46 2.66
CA ILE A 40 2.73 -0.68 3.81
C ILE A 40 4.18 -0.24 3.48
N GLU A 41 4.70 -0.56 2.29
CA GLU A 41 6.03 -0.11 1.87
C GLU A 41 6.11 1.42 1.69
N VAL A 42 5.04 2.05 1.18
CA VAL A 42 4.93 3.52 1.13
C VAL A 42 5.01 4.12 2.54
N LEU A 43 4.27 3.57 3.51
CA LEU A 43 4.35 4.03 4.90
C LEU A 43 5.77 3.87 5.48
N LYS A 44 6.43 2.74 5.20
CA LYS A 44 7.82 2.49 5.65
C LYS A 44 8.80 3.51 5.07
N VAL A 45 8.65 3.89 3.80
CA VAL A 45 9.46 4.94 3.17
C VAL A 45 9.26 6.28 3.88
N VAL A 46 8.01 6.68 4.13
CA VAL A 46 7.70 7.92 4.85
C VAL A 46 8.24 7.88 6.28
N ARG A 47 8.09 6.76 6.99
CA ARG A 47 8.65 6.57 8.34
C ARG A 47 10.18 6.73 8.34
N LYS A 48 10.88 6.11 7.38
CA LYS A 48 12.34 6.23 7.27
C LYS A 48 12.77 7.68 6.97
N ALA A 49 12.01 8.41 6.15
CA ALA A 49 12.25 9.83 5.92
C ALA A 49 12.06 10.64 7.21
N LEU A 50 11.02 10.34 7.99
CA LEU A 50 10.74 10.99 9.27
C LEU A 50 11.85 10.75 10.30
N GLU A 51 12.26 9.49 10.47
CA GLU A 51 13.37 9.09 11.37
C GLU A 51 14.66 9.83 11.00
N ASN A 52 14.97 9.93 9.70
CA ASN A 52 16.12 10.68 9.22
C ASN A 52 16.00 12.18 9.49
N CYS A 53 14.82 12.76 9.29
CA CYS A 53 14.59 14.18 9.56
C CYS A 53 14.83 14.51 11.05
N PHE A 54 14.24 13.75 11.96
CA PHE A 54 14.46 13.94 13.41
C PHE A 54 15.92 13.73 13.80
N ARG A 55 16.61 12.76 13.19
CA ARG A 55 18.04 12.51 13.44
C ARG A 55 18.94 13.67 13.02
N VAL A 56 18.60 14.38 11.93
CA VAL A 56 19.39 15.49 11.39
C VAL A 56 19.07 16.80 12.11
N ASN A 57 17.78 17.10 12.35
CA ASN A 57 17.35 18.39 12.88
C ASN A 57 17.28 18.45 14.41
N GLY A 58 17.32 17.30 15.10
CA GLY A 58 17.38 17.23 16.56
C GLY A 58 16.22 18.02 17.22
N PRO A 59 16.50 19.02 18.08
CA PRO A 59 15.45 19.84 18.70
C PRO A 59 14.55 20.59 17.72
N ASN A 60 15.05 20.96 16.53
CA ASN A 60 14.25 21.67 15.51
C ASN A 60 13.29 20.74 14.76
N GLY A 61 13.39 19.42 14.96
CA GLY A 61 12.57 18.44 14.25
C GLY A 61 11.06 18.60 14.45
N TYR A 62 10.61 19.27 15.52
CA TYR A 62 9.18 19.55 15.72
C TYR A 62 8.60 20.54 14.70
N GLU A 63 9.43 21.45 14.18
CA GLU A 63 9.05 22.39 13.13
C GLU A 63 9.39 21.80 11.76
N ASP A 64 10.66 21.42 11.57
CA ASP A 64 11.20 21.02 10.26
C ASP A 64 10.63 19.69 9.74
N CYS A 65 10.24 18.77 10.64
CA CYS A 65 9.76 17.43 10.26
C CYS A 65 8.23 17.31 10.28
N ARG A 66 7.51 18.40 10.54
CA ARG A 66 6.05 18.41 10.72
C ARG A 66 5.30 17.82 9.54
N GLU A 67 5.63 18.23 8.31
CA GLU A 67 4.93 17.76 7.12
C GLU A 67 5.07 16.25 6.91
N ILE A 68 6.26 15.70 7.20
CA ILE A 68 6.52 14.26 7.08
C ILE A 68 5.79 13.51 8.21
N ALA A 69 5.74 14.09 9.42
CA ALA A 69 4.97 13.54 10.54
C ALA A 69 3.47 13.48 10.23
N ASP A 70 2.90 14.58 9.72
CA ASP A 70 1.49 14.66 9.33
C ASP A 70 1.20 13.65 8.21
N LYS A 71 2.08 13.52 7.22
CA LYS A 71 1.96 12.50 6.16
C LYS A 71 2.00 11.08 6.71
N TYR A 72 2.91 10.79 7.65
CA TYR A 72 2.98 9.48 8.29
C TYR A 72 1.68 9.15 9.04
N LEU A 73 1.17 10.09 9.83
CA LEU A 73 -0.07 9.91 10.60
C LEU A 73 -1.29 9.75 9.68
N ASN A 74 -1.36 10.48 8.57
CA ASN A 74 -2.43 10.35 7.59
C ASN A 74 -2.43 8.99 6.89
N LEU A 75 -1.25 8.40 6.63
CA LEU A 75 -1.14 7.09 5.98
C LEU A 75 -1.34 5.91 6.94
N LEU A 76 -1.12 6.13 8.24
CA LEU A 76 -1.08 5.06 9.25
C LEU A 76 -2.36 4.20 9.35
N PRO A 77 -3.60 4.76 9.26
CA PRO A 77 -4.82 3.96 9.37
C PRO A 77 -5.02 2.98 8.21
N ASP A 78 -4.57 3.36 7.01
CA ASP A 78 -4.84 2.65 5.77
C ASP A 78 -3.73 1.66 5.41
N ALA A 79 -2.48 1.95 5.80
CA ALA A 79 -1.31 1.13 5.51
C ALA A 79 -1.23 -0.14 6.38
N ARG A 80 -2.23 -1.02 6.24
CA ARG A 80 -2.33 -2.32 6.93
C ARG A 80 -2.83 -3.41 5.98
N ALA A 81 -2.32 -4.62 6.15
CA ALA A 81 -2.82 -5.80 5.44
C ALA A 81 -4.14 -6.27 6.06
N SER A 82 -5.28 -5.91 5.47
CA SER A 82 -6.61 -6.35 5.89
C SER A 82 -7.05 -7.68 5.23
N GLY A 83 -6.28 -8.17 4.26
CA GLY A 83 -6.62 -9.35 3.47
C GLY A 83 -7.70 -9.06 2.42
N TYR A 84 -8.19 -10.11 1.76
CA TYR A 84 -9.11 -9.99 0.62
C TYR A 84 -10.53 -10.49 0.90
N LEU A 85 -10.74 -11.30 1.95
CA LEU A 85 -12.04 -11.95 2.19
C LEU A 85 -13.18 -10.97 2.45
N GLY A 86 -12.89 -9.81 3.05
CA GLY A 86 -13.87 -8.76 3.28
C GLY A 86 -14.50 -8.25 1.99
N TYR A 87 -13.67 -7.92 1.00
CA TYR A 87 -14.14 -7.46 -0.31
C TYR A 87 -14.68 -8.62 -1.16
N GLN A 88 -13.98 -9.76 -1.17
CA GLN A 88 -14.37 -10.91 -1.99
C GLN A 88 -15.78 -11.43 -1.68
N ARG A 89 -16.22 -11.37 -0.41
CA ARG A 89 -17.48 -11.95 0.06
C ARG A 89 -18.61 -10.92 0.23
N ASN A 90 -18.31 -9.62 0.12
CA ASN A 90 -19.28 -8.55 0.30
C ASN A 90 -19.16 -7.57 -0.87
N ASP A 91 -20.24 -7.42 -1.63
CA ASP A 91 -20.35 -6.45 -2.72
C ASP A 91 -20.67 -5.06 -2.13
N PRO A 92 -19.76 -4.08 -2.20
CA PRO A 92 -19.98 -2.75 -1.60
C PRO A 92 -21.08 -1.94 -2.30
N SER A 93 -21.53 -2.36 -3.49
CA SER A 93 -22.57 -1.66 -4.25
C SER A 93 -24.00 -2.01 -3.81
N LYS A 94 -24.17 -3.00 -2.91
CA LYS A 94 -25.46 -3.51 -2.42
C LYS A 94 -25.56 -3.38 -0.90
#